data_AF-A0A2U0DL77-F1
#
_entry.id   AF-A0A2U0DL77-F1
#
_cell.length_a   1.000
_cell.length_b   1.000
_cell.length_c   1.000
_cell.angle_alpha   90.00
_cell.angle_beta   90.00
_cell.angle_gamma   90.00
#
_symmetry.space_group_name_H-M   'P 1'
#
loop_
_entity.id
_entity.type
_entity.pdbx_description
1 polymer ?
#
loop_
_entity_poly.entity_id
_entity_poly.type
_entity_poly.pdbx_seq_one_letter_code
_entity_poly.pdbx_strand_id
1 'polypeptide(L)'
;MKDLQQTFEYLKQFLTEERLQKIEHFAPESSDFILPVVEDVYQFRNAAAIVRSVEACGFHKVVALQEEYSFEPNLRVTKGADTWVEVEKMPRSMESFQNIKDRGYKIVAVSLENNAKMLPEYEITEPIALVFGTEMEGVSQEILDFADETLAIPMYGFTRSFNVSVAASICMYELKQKLLKSDIDYKLNEEKLLRMKIRWAVNSIRSGQQIFDKYLKDNDLEF
;
A
#
# COMPACT_ATOMS: atom_id res chain seq x y z
N MET A 1 -12.79 7.58 -18.21
CA MET A 1 -11.44 7.87 -18.76
C MET A 1 -11.24 9.34 -19.13
N LYS A 2 -12.02 9.90 -20.06
CA LYS A 2 -11.89 11.31 -20.47
C LYS A 2 -12.03 12.30 -19.30
N ASP A 3 -12.99 12.06 -18.40
CA ASP A 3 -13.22 12.94 -17.26
C ASP A 3 -12.06 12.93 -16.27
N LEU A 4 -11.42 11.77 -16.05
CA LEU A 4 -10.21 11.65 -15.23
C LEU A 4 -9.04 12.43 -15.84
N GLN A 5 -8.84 12.31 -17.15
CA GLN A 5 -7.80 13.08 -17.84
C GLN A 5 -8.05 14.59 -17.69
N GLN A 6 -9.28 15.05 -17.96
CA GLN A 6 -9.64 16.46 -17.83
C GLN A 6 -9.52 16.99 -16.40
N THR A 7 -9.91 16.18 -15.41
CA THR A 7 -9.74 16.49 -13.99
C THR A 7 -8.27 16.69 -13.65
N PHE A 8 -7.38 15.78 -14.09
CA PHE A 8 -5.95 15.94 -13.85
C PHE A 8 -5.39 17.18 -14.55
N GLU A 9 -5.77 17.43 -15.82
CA GLU A 9 -5.39 18.63 -16.56
C GLU A 9 -5.81 19.93 -15.85
N TYR A 10 -6.99 19.95 -15.24
CA TYR A 10 -7.44 21.08 -14.44
C TYR A 10 -6.57 21.28 -13.20
N LEU A 11 -6.33 20.20 -12.44
CA LEU A 11 -5.53 20.26 -11.20
C LEU A 11 -4.08 20.66 -11.44
N LYS A 12 -3.48 20.30 -12.58
CA LYS A 12 -2.11 20.68 -12.94
C LYS A 12 -1.86 22.19 -12.89
N GLN A 13 -2.88 23.00 -13.15
CA GLN A 13 -2.76 24.48 -13.16
C GLN A 13 -2.43 25.06 -11.78
N PHE A 14 -2.65 24.29 -10.71
CA PHE A 14 -2.40 24.69 -9.33
C PHE A 14 -1.15 24.06 -8.72
N LEU A 15 -0.47 23.17 -9.46
CA LEU A 15 0.75 22.53 -9.00
C LEU A 15 1.98 23.41 -9.28
N THR A 16 2.98 23.30 -8.41
CA THR A 16 4.31 23.80 -8.74
C THR A 16 4.97 22.88 -9.75
N GLU A 17 5.88 23.43 -10.56
CA GLU A 17 6.64 22.66 -11.56
C GLU A 17 7.36 21.45 -10.93
N GLU A 18 8.00 21.66 -9.77
CA GLU A 18 8.67 20.58 -9.03
C GLU A 18 7.72 19.44 -8.65
N ARG A 19 6.50 19.76 -8.21
CA ARG A 19 5.50 18.75 -7.83
C ARG A 19 4.97 18.01 -9.04
N LEU A 20 4.68 18.72 -10.13
CA LEU A 20 4.23 18.11 -11.38
C LEU A 20 5.27 17.14 -11.93
N GLN A 21 6.55 17.53 -11.97
CA GLN A 21 7.64 16.67 -12.43
C GLN A 21 7.76 15.39 -11.60
N LYS A 22 7.63 15.47 -10.27
CA LYS A 22 7.64 14.29 -9.40
C LYS A 22 6.48 13.35 -9.70
N ILE A 23 5.26 13.88 -9.85
CA ILE A 23 4.07 13.08 -10.16
C ILE A 23 4.25 12.37 -11.51
N GLU A 24 4.67 13.09 -12.55
CA GLU A 24 4.89 12.51 -13.88
C GLU A 24 6.01 11.47 -13.91
N HIS A 25 7.04 11.63 -13.07
CA HIS A 25 8.14 10.69 -12.99
C HIS A 25 7.79 9.40 -12.24
N PHE A 26 7.16 9.50 -11.06
CA PHE A 26 6.96 8.34 -10.18
C PHE A 26 5.63 7.61 -10.42
N ALA A 27 4.60 8.28 -10.94
CA ALA A 27 3.30 7.64 -11.15
C ALA A 27 3.37 6.44 -12.12
N PRO A 28 4.09 6.50 -13.26
CA PRO A 28 4.21 5.35 -14.18
C PRO A 28 4.99 4.16 -13.63
N GLU A 29 5.75 4.33 -12.54
CA GLU A 29 6.50 3.25 -11.88
C GLU A 29 5.73 2.61 -10.72
N SER A 30 4.55 3.16 -10.41
CA SER A 30 3.72 2.74 -9.29
C SER A 30 2.96 1.44 -9.57
N SER A 31 2.72 0.70 -8.50
CA SER A 31 2.05 -0.59 -8.54
C SER A 31 1.14 -0.77 -7.33
N ASP A 32 0.04 -1.51 -7.50
CA ASP A 32 -0.77 -2.09 -6.43
C ASP A 32 -0.70 -3.61 -6.41
N PHE A 33 0.22 -4.22 -7.17
CA PHE A 33 0.33 -5.69 -7.29
C PHE A 33 0.74 -6.36 -5.97
N ILE A 34 1.43 -5.63 -5.11
CA ILE A 34 1.67 -6.01 -3.71
C ILE A 34 0.94 -4.98 -2.85
N LEU A 35 -0.07 -5.44 -2.10
CA LEU A 35 -0.85 -4.63 -1.18
C LEU A 35 -0.49 -5.01 0.26
N PRO A 36 0.28 -4.20 0.98
CA PRO A 36 0.53 -4.44 2.40
C PRO A 36 -0.77 -4.28 3.20
N VAL A 37 -1.07 -5.27 4.01
CA VAL A 37 -2.17 -5.29 4.96
C VAL A 37 -1.57 -5.43 6.35
N VAL A 38 -1.92 -4.54 7.27
CA VAL A 38 -1.39 -4.54 8.62
C VAL A 38 -2.53 -4.74 9.62
N GLU A 39 -2.39 -5.76 10.47
CA GLU A 39 -3.34 -6.09 11.54
C GLU A 39 -2.93 -5.36 12.82
N ASP A 40 -3.79 -4.46 13.27
CA ASP A 40 -3.80 -3.85 14.61
C ASP A 40 -2.43 -3.37 15.12
N VAL A 41 -1.68 -2.68 14.25
CA VAL A 41 -0.34 -2.16 14.57
C VAL A 41 -0.43 -1.13 15.70
N TYR A 42 0.18 -1.46 16.84
CA TYR A 42 0.14 -0.64 18.04
C TYR A 42 1.03 0.60 17.94
N GLN A 43 2.25 0.46 17.41
CA GLN A 43 3.25 1.53 17.49
C GLN A 43 3.18 2.44 16.25
N PHE A 44 2.85 3.72 16.46
CA PHE A 44 2.85 4.75 15.41
C PHE A 44 4.18 4.87 14.63
N ARG A 45 5.31 4.49 15.25
CA ARG A 45 6.63 4.48 14.59
C ARG A 45 6.72 3.37 13.54
N ASN A 46 6.16 2.20 13.83
CA ASN A 46 6.08 1.10 12.87
C ASN A 46 5.15 1.52 11.72
N ALA A 47 3.98 2.10 12.04
CA ALA A 47 3.06 2.62 11.03
C ALA A 47 3.74 3.61 10.07
N ALA A 48 4.46 4.60 10.60
CA ALA A 48 5.17 5.59 9.77
C ALA A 48 6.32 4.99 8.96
N ALA A 49 7.07 4.03 9.52
CA ALA A 49 8.13 3.34 8.81
C ALA A 49 7.58 2.48 7.67
N ILE A 50 6.47 1.77 7.89
CA ILE A 50 5.77 0.99 6.86
C ILE A 50 5.33 1.90 5.72
N VAL A 51 4.62 3.00 6.01
CA VAL A 51 4.18 3.96 4.98
C VAL A 51 5.37 4.47 4.16
N ARG A 52 6.49 4.78 4.80
CA ARG A 52 7.68 5.23 4.09
C ARG A 52 8.32 4.15 3.22
N SER A 53 8.35 2.90 3.68
CA SER A 53 8.88 1.79 2.90
C SER A 53 8.00 1.43 1.71
N VAL A 54 6.67 1.56 1.85
CA VAL A 54 5.69 1.41 0.76
C VAL A 54 5.98 2.40 -0.35
N GLU A 55 6.08 3.69 0.00
CA GLU A 55 6.39 4.77 -0.93
C GLU A 55 7.74 4.53 -1.63
N ALA A 56 8.78 4.23 -0.85
CA ALA A 56 10.12 4.01 -1.38
C ALA A 56 10.24 2.81 -2.33
N CYS A 57 9.33 1.83 -2.22
CA CYS A 57 9.27 0.67 -3.11
C CYS A 57 8.39 0.89 -4.35
N GLY A 58 7.78 2.08 -4.52
CA GLY A 58 6.86 2.36 -5.63
C GLY A 58 5.50 1.70 -5.46
N PHE A 59 5.12 1.38 -4.23
CA PHE A 59 3.74 1.04 -3.86
C PHE A 59 3.09 2.28 -3.27
N HIS A 60 1.76 2.36 -3.33
CA HIS A 60 1.04 3.61 -3.05
C HIS A 60 -0.23 3.41 -2.22
N LYS A 61 -0.40 2.22 -1.65
CA LYS A 61 -1.54 1.87 -0.82
C LYS A 61 -1.14 0.91 0.30
N VAL A 62 -1.74 1.10 1.47
CA VAL A 62 -1.70 0.20 2.63
C VAL A 62 -3.13 0.03 3.13
N VAL A 63 -3.50 -1.20 3.48
CA VAL A 63 -4.72 -1.44 4.26
C VAL A 63 -4.35 -1.63 5.71
N ALA A 64 -4.93 -0.84 6.59
CA ALA A 64 -4.82 -0.99 8.04
C ALA A 64 -6.13 -1.56 8.60
N LEU A 65 -6.06 -2.81 9.06
CA LEU A 65 -7.15 -3.48 9.76
C LEU A 65 -7.06 -3.13 11.24
N GLN A 66 -8.11 -2.54 11.79
CA GLN A 66 -8.10 -1.94 13.14
C GLN A 66 -9.13 -2.61 14.04
N GLU A 67 -8.72 -2.98 15.25
CA GLU A 67 -9.60 -3.46 16.32
C GLU A 67 -9.44 -2.60 17.57
N GLU A 68 -8.29 -2.68 18.22
CA GLU A 68 -7.99 -1.95 19.46
C GLU A 68 -7.23 -0.64 19.15
N TYR A 69 -6.38 -0.65 18.12
CA TYR A 69 -5.46 0.45 17.84
C TYR A 69 -5.76 1.15 16.51
N SER A 70 -5.64 2.48 16.52
CA SER A 70 -5.72 3.28 15.31
C SER A 70 -4.35 3.35 14.61
N PHE A 71 -4.32 2.99 13.34
CA PHE A 71 -3.18 3.20 12.47
C PHE A 71 -3.00 4.69 12.19
N GLU A 72 -2.05 5.30 12.90
CA GLU A 72 -1.75 6.72 12.85
C GLU A 72 -0.25 6.93 12.58
N PRO A 73 0.16 7.03 11.30
CA PRO A 73 1.55 7.26 10.97
C PRO A 73 1.97 8.68 11.40
N ASN A 74 3.04 8.78 12.19
CA ASN A 74 3.59 10.07 12.58
C ASN A 74 4.23 10.79 11.39
N LEU A 75 3.68 11.96 11.05
CA LEU A 75 4.09 12.78 9.90
C LEU A 75 5.58 13.17 9.88
N ARG A 76 6.23 13.30 11.05
CA ARG A 76 7.66 13.61 11.12
C ARG A 76 8.52 12.42 10.67
N VAL A 77 8.03 11.21 10.88
CA VAL A 77 8.72 9.96 10.54
C VAL A 77 8.47 9.56 9.09
N THR A 78 7.25 9.81 8.56
CA THR A 78 6.91 9.56 7.15
C THR A 78 7.68 10.47 6.19
N LYS A 79 8.15 11.64 6.64
CA LYS A 79 8.88 12.63 5.83
C LYS A 79 8.16 13.01 4.53
N GLY A 80 6.82 13.06 4.57
CA GLY A 80 5.96 13.41 3.44
C GLY A 80 5.50 12.23 2.57
N ALA A 81 5.89 10.99 2.90
CA ALA A 81 5.40 9.79 2.21
C ALA A 81 3.87 9.62 2.27
N ASP A 82 3.24 10.13 3.35
CA ASP A 82 1.79 10.17 3.55
C ASP A 82 1.04 11.01 2.50
N THR A 83 1.73 11.90 1.78
CA THR A 83 1.15 12.60 0.63
C THR A 83 0.89 11.65 -0.54
N TRP A 84 1.70 10.59 -0.66
CA TRP A 84 1.75 9.72 -1.83
C TRP A 84 1.10 8.35 -1.57
N VAL A 85 1.16 7.85 -0.34
CA VAL A 85 0.57 6.56 0.05
C VAL A 85 -0.82 6.76 0.63
N GLU A 86 -1.80 6.06 0.07
CA GLU A 86 -3.14 5.95 0.66
C GLU A 86 -3.15 4.92 1.78
N VAL A 87 -3.65 5.32 2.93
CA VAL A 87 -3.93 4.41 4.04
C VAL A 87 -5.43 4.18 4.09
N GLU A 88 -5.86 3.01 3.62
CA GLU A 88 -7.24 2.57 3.74
C GLU A 88 -7.43 1.91 5.10
N LYS A 89 -8.35 2.44 5.92
CA LYS A 89 -8.66 1.88 7.25
C LYS A 89 -9.92 1.04 7.13
N MET A 90 -9.86 -0.20 7.60
CA MET A 90 -11.01 -1.12 7.63
C MET A 90 -11.11 -1.78 9.02
N PRO A 91 -12.31 -2.24 9.43
CA PRO A 91 -12.44 -3.02 10.66
C PRO A 91 -11.66 -4.33 10.58
N ARG A 92 -10.95 -4.72 11.64
CA ARG A 92 -10.33 -6.06 11.72
C ARG A 92 -11.44 -7.11 11.78
N SER A 93 -11.70 -7.75 10.66
CA SER A 93 -12.80 -8.70 10.48
C SER A 93 -12.54 -9.60 9.27
N MET A 94 -13.07 -10.82 9.31
CA MET A 94 -12.98 -11.74 8.17
C MET A 94 -13.74 -11.22 6.94
N GLU A 95 -14.77 -10.40 7.13
CA GLU A 95 -15.44 -9.69 6.04
C GLU A 95 -14.49 -8.72 5.33
N SER A 96 -13.62 -8.01 6.07
CA SER A 96 -12.63 -7.13 5.45
C SER A 96 -11.58 -7.90 4.66
N PHE A 97 -11.13 -9.06 5.15
CA PHE A 97 -10.26 -9.95 4.40
C PHE A 97 -10.94 -10.53 3.15
N GLN A 98 -12.21 -10.92 3.26
CA GLN A 98 -12.99 -11.37 2.12
C GLN A 98 -13.14 -10.26 1.08
N ASN A 99 -13.41 -9.02 1.51
CA ASN A 99 -13.48 -7.87 0.62
C ASN A 99 -12.15 -7.62 -0.12
N ILE A 100 -11.01 -7.85 0.54
CA ILE A 100 -9.70 -7.78 -0.12
C ILE A 100 -9.54 -8.90 -1.15
N LYS A 101 -9.95 -10.14 -0.84
CA LYS A 101 -9.98 -11.24 -1.83
C LYS A 101 -10.87 -10.93 -3.02
N ASP A 102 -12.05 -10.37 -2.79
CA ASP A 102 -13.02 -10.03 -3.84
C ASP A 102 -12.50 -8.93 -4.78
N ARG A 103 -11.51 -8.13 -4.34
CA ARG A 103 -10.77 -7.18 -5.20
C ARG A 103 -9.71 -7.85 -6.09
N GLY A 104 -9.59 -9.18 -6.03
CA GLY A 104 -8.67 -9.98 -6.84
C GLY A 104 -7.28 -10.19 -6.21
N TYR A 105 -7.16 -10.04 -4.89
CA TYR A 105 -5.91 -10.30 -4.19
C TYR A 105 -5.88 -11.70 -3.57
N LYS A 106 -4.76 -12.39 -3.75
CA LYS A 106 -4.41 -13.55 -2.95
C LYS A 106 -3.90 -13.11 -1.58
N ILE A 107 -4.43 -13.69 -0.50
CA ILE A 107 -4.00 -13.38 0.86
C ILE A 107 -2.74 -14.18 1.20
N VAL A 108 -1.66 -13.46 1.51
CA VAL A 108 -0.38 -14.05 1.88
C VAL A 108 0.00 -13.56 3.27
N ALA A 109 -0.02 -14.45 4.26
CA ALA A 109 0.33 -14.10 5.63
C ALA A 109 1.84 -14.20 5.86
N VAL A 110 2.45 -13.16 6.44
CA VAL A 110 3.88 -13.15 6.77
C VAL A 110 4.09 -13.79 8.14
N SER A 111 4.43 -15.08 8.14
CA SER A 111 4.62 -15.89 9.34
C SER A 111 5.61 -17.03 9.06
N LEU A 112 6.26 -17.54 10.11
CA LEU A 112 7.08 -18.76 10.05
C LEU A 112 6.24 -20.05 10.08
N GLU A 113 4.93 -19.92 10.30
CA GLU A 113 4.00 -21.03 10.48
C GLU A 113 3.40 -21.53 9.15
N ASN A 114 2.62 -22.62 9.22
CA ASN A 114 1.87 -23.20 8.09
C ASN A 114 2.71 -23.53 6.84
N ASN A 115 3.90 -24.09 7.02
CA ASN A 115 4.81 -24.48 5.91
C ASN A 115 5.15 -23.30 4.98
N ALA A 116 5.46 -22.16 5.57
CA ALA A 116 5.74 -20.93 4.85
C ALA A 116 6.81 -21.08 3.76
N LYS A 117 6.50 -20.52 2.58
CA LYS A 117 7.48 -20.36 1.51
C LYS A 117 8.48 -19.30 1.92
N MET A 118 9.77 -19.55 1.68
CA MET A 118 10.82 -18.59 2.01
C MET A 118 10.80 -17.44 1.01
N LEU A 119 10.86 -16.20 1.50
CA LEU A 119 10.81 -14.98 0.69
C LEU A 119 11.78 -14.97 -0.51
N PRO A 120 13.05 -15.42 -0.39
CA PRO A 120 13.95 -15.49 -1.54
C PRO A 120 13.46 -16.41 -2.67
N GLU A 121 12.74 -17.48 -2.32
CA GLU A 121 12.23 -18.50 -3.25
C GLU A 121 10.77 -18.26 -3.65
N TYR A 122 10.10 -17.28 -3.03
CA TYR A 122 8.72 -16.97 -3.33
C TYR A 122 8.56 -16.43 -4.75
N GLU A 123 7.62 -17.01 -5.48
CA GLU A 123 7.27 -16.63 -6.84
C GLU A 123 5.95 -15.86 -6.84
N ILE A 124 5.97 -14.70 -7.49
CA ILE A 124 4.80 -13.84 -7.64
C ILE A 124 4.11 -14.24 -8.95
N THR A 125 2.83 -14.59 -8.89
CA THR A 125 2.05 -15.00 -10.09
C THR A 125 0.82 -14.14 -10.32
N GLU A 126 0.31 -13.50 -9.28
CA GLU A 126 -0.93 -12.72 -9.26
C GLU A 126 -0.83 -11.64 -8.17
N PRO A 127 -1.72 -10.63 -8.15
CA PRO A 127 -1.73 -9.62 -7.10
C PRO A 127 -1.88 -10.24 -5.71
N ILE A 128 -1.06 -9.81 -4.75
CA ILE A 128 -1.09 -10.33 -3.39
C ILE A 128 -1.38 -9.24 -2.36
N ALA A 129 -2.22 -9.58 -1.38
CA ALA A 129 -2.37 -8.84 -0.15
C ALA A 129 -1.46 -9.47 0.90
N LEU A 130 -0.39 -8.76 1.25
CA LEU A 130 0.66 -9.24 2.12
C LEU A 130 0.36 -8.82 3.57
N VAL A 131 -0.06 -9.77 4.39
CA VAL A 131 -0.59 -9.54 5.74
C VAL A 131 0.51 -9.62 6.78
N PHE A 132 0.65 -8.55 7.56
CA PHE A 132 1.53 -8.46 8.72
C PHE A 132 0.68 -8.37 9.98
N GLY A 133 1.02 -9.20 10.97
CA GLY A 133 0.32 -9.24 12.24
C GLY A 133 0.78 -8.18 13.24
N THR A 134 0.27 -8.30 14.47
CA THR A 134 0.58 -7.38 15.58
C THR A 134 2.04 -7.54 16.05
N GLU A 135 2.59 -6.51 16.70
CA GLU A 135 3.97 -6.58 17.22
C GLU A 135 4.21 -7.64 18.29
N MET A 136 3.16 -8.06 19.01
CA MET A 136 3.27 -8.99 20.12
C MET A 136 3.03 -10.44 19.70
N GLU A 137 1.98 -10.67 18.93
CA GLU A 137 1.48 -12.02 18.65
C GLU A 137 1.75 -12.46 17.21
N GLY A 138 2.18 -11.54 16.33
CA GLY A 138 2.26 -11.81 14.91
C GLY A 138 0.87 -11.96 14.30
N VAL A 139 0.77 -12.74 13.23
CA VAL A 139 -0.49 -12.95 12.51
C VAL A 139 -1.35 -13.93 13.31
N SER A 140 -2.60 -13.57 13.56
CA SER A 140 -3.53 -14.43 14.31
C SER A 140 -3.83 -15.75 13.58
N GLN A 141 -4.10 -16.83 14.33
CA GLN A 141 -4.40 -18.16 13.76
C GLN A 141 -5.57 -18.13 12.78
N GLU A 142 -6.60 -17.33 13.07
CA GLU A 142 -7.75 -17.13 12.18
C GLU A 142 -7.33 -16.62 10.80
N ILE A 143 -6.37 -15.70 10.73
CA ILE A 143 -5.84 -15.20 9.46
C ILE A 143 -4.95 -16.26 8.80
N LEU A 144 -4.14 -16.99 9.58
CA LEU A 144 -3.31 -18.08 9.05
C LEU A 144 -4.15 -19.18 8.40
N ASP A 145 -5.33 -19.48 8.95
CA ASP A 145 -6.27 -20.47 8.42
C ASP A 145 -7.03 -19.94 7.18
N PHE A 146 -7.21 -18.62 7.06
CA PHE A 146 -7.86 -17.98 5.92
C PHE A 146 -6.91 -17.66 4.74
N ALA A 147 -5.63 -17.48 5.05
CA ALA A 147 -4.60 -17.13 4.08
C ALA A 147 -4.47 -18.22 3.01
N ASP A 148 -4.26 -17.80 1.77
CA ASP A 148 -4.02 -18.74 0.67
C ASP A 148 -2.62 -19.34 0.75
N GLU A 149 -1.65 -18.54 1.23
CA GLU A 149 -0.27 -18.96 1.45
C GLU A 149 0.35 -18.26 2.67
N THR A 150 1.40 -18.86 3.21
CA THR A 150 2.28 -18.20 4.18
C THR A 150 3.67 -17.95 3.60
N LEU A 151 4.25 -16.81 3.98
CA LEU A 151 5.54 -16.31 3.53
C LEU A 151 6.43 -16.05 4.74
N ALA A 152 7.67 -16.55 4.70
CA ALA A 152 8.63 -16.37 5.78
C ALA A 152 9.88 -15.62 5.32
N ILE A 153 10.39 -14.72 6.16
CA ILE A 153 11.73 -14.17 6.01
C ILE A 153 12.70 -15.14 6.70
N PRO A 154 13.74 -15.67 6.01
CA PRO A 154 14.67 -16.59 6.63
C PRO A 154 15.47 -15.90 7.75
N MET A 155 15.56 -16.57 8.90
CA MET A 155 16.26 -16.10 10.09
C MET A 155 17.56 -16.89 10.29
N TYR A 156 18.69 -16.19 10.41
CA TYR A 156 20.02 -16.82 10.55
C TYR A 156 20.68 -16.55 11.91
N GLY A 157 19.91 -16.06 12.88
CA GLY A 157 20.39 -15.72 14.22
C GLY A 157 19.46 -16.22 15.33
N PHE A 158 19.71 -15.78 16.56
CA PHE A 158 18.95 -16.23 17.73
C PHE A 158 17.54 -15.63 17.83
N THR A 159 17.32 -14.47 17.21
CA THR A 159 16.01 -13.80 17.24
C THR A 159 15.01 -14.56 16.38
N ARG A 160 13.76 -14.65 16.86
CA ARG A 160 12.69 -15.41 16.20
C ARG A 160 11.99 -14.65 15.09
N SER A 161 12.02 -13.32 15.11
CA SER A 161 11.35 -12.48 14.12
C SER A 161 12.01 -11.10 13.99
N PHE A 162 11.78 -10.45 12.86
CA PHE A 162 12.07 -9.02 12.70
C PHE A 162 10.95 -8.18 13.35
N ASN A 163 11.26 -6.92 13.68
CA ASN A 163 10.23 -5.91 13.95
C ASN A 163 9.29 -5.82 12.74
N VAL A 164 7.98 -5.64 12.98
CA VAL A 164 6.95 -5.65 11.92
C VAL A 164 7.25 -4.68 10.77
N SER A 165 7.75 -3.47 11.06
CA SER A 165 8.10 -2.50 10.01
C SER A 165 9.35 -2.90 9.22
N VAL A 166 10.30 -3.59 9.86
CA VAL A 166 11.48 -4.15 9.21
C VAL A 166 11.07 -5.33 8.32
N ALA A 167 10.23 -6.23 8.82
CA ALA A 167 9.69 -7.34 8.05
C ALA A 167 8.94 -6.85 6.81
N ALA A 168 8.06 -5.86 6.98
CA ALA A 168 7.35 -5.24 5.86
C ALA A 168 8.30 -4.64 4.84
N SER A 169 9.32 -3.91 5.30
CA SER A 169 10.32 -3.30 4.41
C SER A 169 11.12 -4.33 3.61
N ILE A 170 11.56 -5.42 4.25
CA ILE A 170 12.29 -6.51 3.59
C ILE A 170 11.41 -7.17 2.54
N CYS A 171 10.18 -7.55 2.89
CA CYS A 171 9.26 -8.18 1.94
C CYS A 171 8.94 -7.26 0.76
N MET A 172 8.55 -6.01 1.00
CA MET A 172 8.21 -5.08 -0.08
C MET A 172 9.38 -4.84 -1.02
N TYR A 173 10.59 -4.65 -0.49
CA TYR A 173 11.77 -4.43 -1.32
C TYR A 173 12.07 -5.65 -2.19
N GLU A 174 12.12 -6.85 -1.60
CA GLU A 174 12.42 -8.09 -2.33
C GLU A 174 11.34 -8.41 -3.38
N LEU A 175 10.06 -8.26 -3.03
CA LEU A 175 8.96 -8.48 -3.96
C LEU A 175 8.97 -7.46 -5.10
N LYS A 176 9.30 -6.19 -4.84
CA LYS A 176 9.51 -5.19 -5.90
C LYS A 176 10.67 -5.58 -6.81
N GLN A 177 11.79 -6.07 -6.27
CA GLN A 177 12.92 -6.55 -7.09
C GLN A 177 12.52 -7.74 -7.97
N LYS A 178 11.69 -8.65 -7.45
CA LYS A 178 11.15 -9.78 -8.22
C LYS A 178 10.23 -9.30 -9.35
N LEU A 179 9.31 -8.37 -9.06
CA LEU A 179 8.44 -7.76 -10.08
C LEU A 179 9.25 -7.10 -11.20
N LEU A 180 10.27 -6.31 -10.86
CA LEU A 180 11.16 -5.65 -11.83
C LEU A 180 11.93 -6.62 -12.73
N LYS A 181 12.16 -7.85 -12.28
CA LYS A 181 12.88 -8.90 -13.03
C LYS A 181 11.94 -9.90 -13.72
N SER A 182 10.63 -9.70 -13.58
CA SER A 182 9.60 -10.56 -14.15
C SER A 182 9.01 -9.97 -15.43
N ASP A 183 8.32 -10.80 -16.21
CA ASP A 183 7.53 -10.38 -17.37
C ASP A 183 6.07 -10.02 -16.99
N ILE A 184 5.78 -9.86 -15.69
CA ILE A 184 4.42 -9.57 -15.20
C ILE A 184 4.10 -8.09 -15.44
N ASP A 185 2.92 -7.82 -16.01
CA ASP A 185 2.38 -6.46 -16.04
C ASP A 185 1.82 -6.07 -14.67
N TYR A 186 2.72 -5.59 -13.80
CA TYR A 186 2.41 -5.28 -12.41
C TYR A 186 2.08 -3.81 -12.16
N LYS A 187 2.22 -2.96 -13.18
CA LYS A 187 2.03 -1.51 -13.06
C LYS A 187 0.54 -1.17 -13.06
N LEU A 188 0.21 0.02 -12.59
CA LEU A 188 -1.17 0.50 -12.64
C LEU A 188 -1.67 0.59 -14.07
N ASN A 189 -2.89 0.10 -14.31
CA ASN A 189 -3.61 0.39 -15.54
C ASN A 189 -3.92 1.89 -15.66
N GLU A 190 -4.31 2.35 -16.86
CA GLU A 190 -4.49 3.77 -17.16
C GLU A 190 -5.49 4.46 -16.22
N GLU A 191 -6.60 3.79 -15.87
CA GLU A 191 -7.61 4.35 -14.96
C GLU A 191 -7.05 4.55 -13.55
N LYS A 192 -6.45 3.51 -12.97
CA LYS A 192 -5.84 3.56 -11.63
C LYS A 192 -4.71 4.59 -11.58
N LEU A 193 -3.90 4.66 -12.63
CA LEU A 193 -2.81 5.63 -12.76
C LEU A 193 -3.34 7.06 -12.71
N LEU A 194 -4.40 7.38 -13.47
CA LEU A 194 -5.01 8.72 -13.48
C LEU A 194 -5.64 9.07 -12.14
N ARG A 195 -6.37 8.13 -11.52
CA ARG A 195 -6.96 8.34 -10.18
C ARG A 195 -5.89 8.64 -9.14
N MET A 196 -4.77 7.90 -9.17
CA MET A 196 -3.63 8.16 -8.29
C MET A 196 -2.99 9.52 -8.56
N LYS A 197 -2.77 9.88 -9.82
CA LYS A 197 -2.26 11.22 -10.19
C LYS A 197 -3.15 12.35 -9.68
N ILE A 198 -4.48 12.19 -9.78
CA ILE A 198 -5.46 13.15 -9.23
C ILE A 198 -5.32 13.24 -7.72
N ARG A 199 -5.31 12.11 -7.00
CA ARG A 199 -5.12 12.08 -5.53
C ARG A 199 -3.84 12.80 -5.12
N TRP A 200 -2.73 12.51 -5.80
CA TRP A 200 -1.43 13.15 -5.55
C TRP A 200 -1.44 14.65 -5.83
N ALA A 201 -2.13 15.08 -6.90
CA ALA A 201 -2.30 16.50 -7.20
C ALA A 201 -3.11 17.19 -6.12
N VAL A 202 -4.27 16.63 -5.73
CA VAL A 202 -5.13 17.14 -4.65
C VAL A 202 -4.33 17.29 -3.34
N ASN A 203 -3.56 16.26 -2.96
CA ASN A 203 -2.75 16.29 -1.74
C ASN A 203 -1.59 17.29 -1.79
N SER A 204 -1.15 17.68 -2.99
CA SER A 204 -0.03 18.61 -3.20
C SER A 204 -0.46 20.07 -3.33
N ILE A 205 -1.74 20.34 -3.55
CA ILE A 205 -2.30 21.69 -3.74
C ILE A 205 -2.82 22.24 -2.41
N ARG A 206 -2.52 23.50 -2.10
CA ARG A 206 -3.15 24.19 -0.96
C ARG A 206 -4.65 24.30 -1.20
N SER A 207 -5.46 23.81 -0.26
CA SER A 207 -6.91 23.67 -0.45
C SER A 207 -7.31 22.76 -1.62
N GLY A 208 -6.46 21.78 -1.98
CA GLY A 208 -6.68 20.89 -3.12
C GLY A 208 -8.03 20.19 -3.08
N GLN A 209 -8.47 19.71 -1.91
CA GLN A 209 -9.79 19.05 -1.78
C GLN A 209 -10.94 19.99 -2.15
N GLN A 210 -10.90 21.24 -1.68
CA GLN A 210 -11.94 22.23 -1.98
C GLN A 210 -11.98 22.58 -3.47
N ILE A 211 -10.81 22.67 -4.11
CA ILE A 211 -10.68 22.92 -5.55
C ILE A 211 -11.24 21.73 -6.34
N PHE A 212 -10.91 20.52 -5.92
CA PHE A 212 -11.35 19.28 -6.54
C PHE A 212 -12.88 19.08 -6.42
N ASP A 213 -13.43 19.20 -5.23
CA ASP A 213 -14.88 19.06 -4.99
C ASP A 213 -15.69 20.09 -5.78
N LYS A 214 -15.17 21.33 -5.87
CA LYS A 214 -15.78 22.37 -6.69
C LYS A 214 -15.77 21.99 -8.17
N TYR A 215 -14.64 21.49 -8.68
CA TYR A 215 -14.53 21.05 -10.07
C TYR A 215 -15.51 19.91 -10.40
N LEU A 216 -15.60 18.89 -9.53
CA LEU A 216 -16.56 17.80 -9.71
C LEU A 216 -18.00 18.33 -9.76
N LYS A 217 -18.36 19.20 -8.82
CA LYS A 217 -19.69 19.81 -8.76
C LYS A 217 -20.02 20.67 -9.98
N ASP A 218 -19.09 21.51 -10.41
CA ASP A 218 -19.30 22.43 -11.55
C ASP A 218 -19.43 21.67 -12.89
N ASN A 219 -18.99 20.40 -12.95
CA ASN A 219 -19.00 19.56 -14.15
C ASN A 219 -19.90 18.30 -14.04
N ASP A 220 -20.66 18.14 -12.94
CA ASP A 220 -21.54 16.99 -12.68
C ASP A 220 -20.83 15.63 -12.77
N LEU A 221 -19.66 15.54 -12.13
CA LEU A 221 -18.80 14.34 -12.14
C LEU A 221 -18.86 13.59 -10.82
N GLU A 222 -18.85 12.26 -10.89
CA GLU A 222 -18.61 11.36 -9.75
C GLU A 222 -17.18 10.78 -9.84
N PHE A 223 -16.49 10.73 -8.70
CA PHE A 223 -15.09 10.27 -8.60
C PHE A 223 -14.94 9.06 -7.68
#